data_AF-A0A2N6G5Z2-F1
#
_entry.id   AF-A0A2N6G5Z2-F1
#
_cell.length_a   1.000
_cell.length_b   1.000
_cell.length_c   1.000
_cell.angle_alpha   90.00
_cell.angle_beta   90.00
_cell.angle_gamma   90.00
#
_symmetry.space_group_name_H-M   'P 1'
#
loop_
_entity.id
_entity.type
_entity.pdbx_description
1 polymer ?
#
loop_
_entity_poly.entity_id
_entity_poly.type
_entity_poly.pdbx_seq_one_letter_code
_entity_poly.pdbx_strand_id
1 'polypeptide(L)'
;GVALLFNIKLPINFNSPYKALNIQDFWRRWHITLSRFLRDYVYIPLGGNKKGSFRTYNNLLATFVIGGLWHGAGWTFVFWGFLHGVALIIHRVWSNLGFAMWKWLAWLITFNFVNIAWVFFRAKEWDDAIKVLGAMFSLDNIVLPEKYFKFLEAYNGLYFNYGIVYENIMGKNKTTAFILVCFILVLLFKNSMEKKETFFNKPYLNSLVFIVFSLYIISIMSKYSEFLYFNF
;
A
#
# COMPACT_ATOMS: atom_id res chain seq x y z
N GLY A 1 11.09 6.32 -15.49
CA GLY A 1 11.06 6.09 -16.95
C GLY A 1 11.39 7.38 -17.65
N VAL A 2 10.41 8.27 -17.80
CA VAL A 2 10.51 9.53 -18.57
C VAL A 2 11.71 10.40 -18.17
N ALA A 3 11.93 10.68 -16.88
CA ALA A 3 13.06 11.51 -16.45
C ALA A 3 14.43 11.01 -16.93
N LEU A 4 14.62 9.67 -17.02
CA LEU A 4 15.87 9.09 -17.49
C LEU A 4 16.10 9.31 -19.01
N LEU A 5 15.05 9.54 -19.80
CA LEU A 5 15.19 9.92 -21.22
C LEU A 5 15.84 11.30 -21.36
N PHE A 6 15.60 12.18 -20.40
CA PHE A 6 16.25 13.49 -20.27
C PHE A 6 17.55 13.41 -19.47
N ASN A 7 18.07 12.20 -19.20
CA ASN A 7 19.24 11.96 -18.35
C ASN A 7 19.10 12.49 -16.90
N ILE A 8 17.87 12.66 -16.41
CA ILE A 8 17.57 13.09 -15.04
C ILE A 8 17.29 11.86 -14.17
N LYS A 9 18.10 11.68 -13.11
CA LYS A 9 17.92 10.61 -12.13
C LYS A 9 17.06 11.08 -10.96
N LEU A 10 15.76 10.79 -11.01
CA LEU A 10 14.86 11.05 -9.89
C LEU A 10 15.07 10.04 -8.75
N PRO A 11 14.88 10.45 -7.48
CA PRO A 11 14.89 9.54 -6.34
C PRO A 11 13.75 8.52 -6.42
N ILE A 12 13.97 7.34 -5.85
CA ILE A 12 12.93 6.33 -5.70
C ILE A 12 11.84 6.82 -4.74
N ASN A 13 10.58 6.53 -5.07
CA ASN A 13 9.44 6.90 -4.23
C ASN A 13 8.81 5.71 -3.50
N PHE A 14 8.93 4.49 -4.03
CA PHE A 14 8.35 3.28 -3.42
C PHE A 14 9.36 2.13 -3.44
N ASN A 15 9.47 1.39 -2.33
CA ASN A 15 10.38 0.25 -2.19
C ASN A 15 9.77 -0.90 -1.37
N SER A 16 8.84 -1.64 -1.99
CA SER A 16 8.08 -2.74 -1.33
C SER A 16 7.52 -2.35 0.05
N PRO A 17 6.69 -1.29 0.13
CA PRO A 17 6.20 -0.74 1.39
C PRO A 17 5.43 -1.76 2.23
N TYR A 18 4.64 -2.63 1.61
CA TYR A 18 3.87 -3.67 2.30
C TYR A 18 4.72 -4.83 2.86
N LYS A 19 6.04 -4.84 2.63
CA LYS A 19 6.97 -5.76 3.32
C LYS A 19 7.52 -5.20 4.62
N ALA A 20 7.13 -3.99 5.01
CA ALA A 20 7.64 -3.35 6.20
C ALA A 20 7.29 -4.13 7.47
N LEU A 21 8.27 -4.23 8.39
CA LEU A 21 8.08 -4.91 9.67
C LEU A 21 7.55 -4.00 10.79
N ASN A 22 7.55 -2.68 10.55
CA ASN A 22 7.02 -1.68 11.46
C ASN A 22 6.66 -0.41 10.69
N ILE A 23 5.93 0.49 11.34
CA ILE A 23 5.44 1.71 10.71
C ILE A 23 6.54 2.70 10.30
N GLN A 24 7.68 2.70 10.99
CA GLN A 24 8.83 3.52 10.59
C GLN A 24 9.50 2.99 9.32
N ASP A 25 9.63 1.66 9.19
CA ASP A 25 10.11 0.99 7.98
C ASP A 25 9.13 1.21 6.81
N PHE A 26 7.83 1.20 7.07
CA PHE A 26 6.82 1.52 6.06
C PHE A 26 7.03 2.92 5.46
N TRP A 27 7.18 3.95 6.29
CA TRP A 27 7.41 5.33 5.82
C TRP A 27 8.77 5.55 5.16
N ARG A 28 9.76 4.66 5.39
CA ARG A 28 11.03 4.63 4.66
C ARG A 28 10.90 3.98 3.28
N ARG A 29 9.79 3.31 2.99
CA ARG A 29 9.51 2.57 1.76
C ARG A 29 8.33 3.11 0.97
N TRP A 30 7.42 3.84 1.61
CA TRP A 30 6.24 4.46 1.01
C TRP A 30 6.47 5.95 0.82
N HIS A 31 6.15 6.45 -0.37
CA HIS A 31 6.22 7.87 -0.75
C HIS A 31 7.48 8.59 -0.25
N ILE A 32 8.63 7.95 -0.45
CA ILE A 32 9.92 8.28 0.18
C ILE A 32 10.31 9.75 -0.02
N THR A 33 9.99 10.37 -1.16
CA THR A 33 10.30 11.79 -1.40
C THR A 33 9.46 12.72 -0.52
N LEU A 34 8.18 12.41 -0.32
CA LEU A 34 7.29 13.14 0.58
C LEU A 34 7.70 12.91 2.04
N SER A 35 8.04 11.67 2.41
CA SER A 35 8.55 11.36 3.75
C SER A 35 9.80 12.18 4.08
N ARG A 36 10.71 12.37 3.10
CA ARG A 36 11.87 13.26 3.25
C ARG A 36 11.44 14.72 3.39
N PHE A 37 10.53 15.19 2.54
CA PHE A 37 10.03 16.56 2.62
C PHE A 37 9.42 16.88 3.99
N LEU A 38 8.50 16.04 4.48
CA LEU A 38 7.88 16.20 5.80
C LEU A 38 8.93 16.16 6.92
N ARG A 39 9.93 15.28 6.82
CA ARG A 39 11.02 15.23 7.80
C ARG A 39 11.84 16.52 7.79
N ASP A 40 12.28 16.96 6.62
CA ASP A 40 13.29 18.01 6.48
C ASP A 40 12.69 19.41 6.63
N TYR A 41 11.44 19.60 6.21
CA TYR A 41 10.78 20.92 6.18
C TYR A 41 9.64 21.09 7.18
N VAL A 42 9.20 20.02 7.87
CA VAL A 42 8.18 20.13 8.93
C VAL A 42 8.73 19.63 10.25
N TYR A 43 9.13 18.35 10.32
CA TYR A 43 9.54 17.71 11.56
C TYR A 43 10.80 18.33 12.19
N ILE A 44 11.87 18.50 11.41
CA ILE A 44 13.13 19.08 11.90
C ILE A 44 12.93 20.54 12.35
N PRO A 45 12.27 21.42 11.56
CA PRO A 45 11.94 22.78 12.00
C PRO A 45 11.10 22.86 13.28
N LEU A 46 10.18 21.91 13.54
CA LEU A 46 9.42 21.83 14.79
C LEU A 46 10.27 21.44 16.02
N GLY A 47 11.54 21.10 15.81
CA GLY A 47 12.52 20.71 16.82
C GLY A 47 12.95 19.25 16.72
N GLY A 48 12.33 18.46 15.83
CA GLY A 48 12.64 17.06 15.62
C GLY A 48 12.65 16.26 16.93
N ASN A 49 13.75 15.55 17.17
CA ASN A 49 13.98 14.75 18.38
C ASN A 49 14.54 15.55 19.59
N LYS A 50 14.68 16.88 19.47
CA LYS A 50 15.27 17.71 20.52
C LYS A 50 14.24 17.96 21.63
N LYS A 51 14.72 18.33 22.83
CA LYS A 51 13.87 18.70 24.00
C LYS A 51 13.00 17.56 24.55
N GLY A 52 13.48 16.32 24.47
CA GLY A 52 12.89 15.16 25.16
C GLY A 52 11.74 14.47 24.42
N SER A 53 11.23 13.39 25.03
CA SER A 53 10.25 12.48 24.42
C SER A 53 8.91 13.16 24.17
N PHE A 54 8.40 13.95 25.11
CA PHE A 54 7.11 14.64 24.98
C PHE A 54 7.08 15.57 23.77
N ARG A 55 8.09 16.43 23.61
CA ARG A 55 8.16 17.33 22.44
C ARG A 55 8.32 16.55 21.14
N THR A 56 9.08 15.46 21.16
CA THR A 56 9.21 14.60 19.99
C THR A 56 7.86 14.01 19.56
N TYR A 57 7.08 13.48 20.50
CA TYR A 57 5.78 12.88 20.20
C TYR A 57 4.82 13.91 19.59
N ASN A 58 4.77 15.11 20.15
CA ASN A 58 3.97 16.20 19.58
C ASN A 58 4.45 16.60 18.18
N ASN A 59 5.77 16.67 17.96
CA ASN A 59 6.33 16.98 16.64
C ASN A 59 6.00 15.90 15.61
N LEU A 60 6.00 14.62 15.99
CA LEU A 60 5.59 13.52 15.13
C LEU A 60 4.11 13.62 14.76
N LEU A 61 3.23 13.80 15.75
CA LEU A 61 1.79 13.97 15.50
C LEU A 61 1.52 15.17 14.59
N ALA A 62 2.09 16.33 14.91
CA ALA A 62 1.92 17.54 14.10
C ALA A 62 2.39 17.32 12.65
N THR A 63 3.55 16.68 12.45
CA THR A 63 4.07 16.40 11.10
C THR A 63 3.11 15.54 10.29
N PHE A 64 2.55 14.48 10.87
CA PHE A 64 1.63 13.59 10.14
C PHE A 64 0.24 14.18 9.95
N VAL A 65 -0.27 14.95 10.90
CA VAL A 65 -1.54 15.67 10.74
C VAL A 65 -1.43 16.73 9.64
N ILE A 66 -0.32 17.49 9.61
CA ILE A 66 -0.02 18.44 8.52
C ILE A 66 0.13 17.69 7.19
N GLY A 67 0.80 16.54 7.19
CA GLY A 67 0.90 15.67 6.01
C GLY A 67 -0.47 15.18 5.52
N GLY A 68 -1.38 14.84 6.42
CA GLY A 68 -2.77 14.51 6.10
C GLY A 68 -3.51 15.69 5.46
N LEU A 69 -3.42 16.88 6.06
CA LEU A 69 -4.02 18.11 5.53
C LEU A 69 -3.49 18.48 4.14
N TRP A 70 -2.23 18.16 3.82
CA TRP A 70 -1.67 18.36 2.49
C TRP A 70 -2.36 17.50 1.42
N HIS A 71 -2.93 16.35 1.78
CA HIS A 71 -3.68 15.49 0.86
C HIS A 71 -5.13 15.95 0.64
N GLY A 72 -5.74 16.65 1.59
CA GLY A 72 -7.07 17.22 1.47
C GLY A 72 -7.62 17.79 2.78
N ALA A 73 -8.67 18.61 2.68
CA ALA A 73 -9.28 19.31 3.83
C ALA A 73 -10.30 18.48 4.61
N GLY A 74 -10.60 17.25 4.20
CA GLY A 74 -11.55 16.37 4.88
C GLY A 74 -11.04 15.84 6.23
N TRP A 75 -11.96 15.64 7.18
CA TRP A 75 -11.63 15.05 8.50
C TRP A 75 -11.01 13.66 8.41
N THR A 76 -11.32 12.91 7.36
CA THR A 76 -10.74 11.58 7.10
C THR A 76 -9.23 11.64 6.88
N PHE A 77 -8.71 12.68 6.20
CA PHE A 77 -7.27 12.89 6.02
C PHE A 77 -6.57 13.32 7.32
N VAL A 78 -7.21 14.17 8.12
CA VAL A 78 -6.71 14.56 9.45
C VAL A 78 -6.59 13.32 10.34
N PHE A 79 -7.64 12.49 10.37
CA PHE A 79 -7.66 11.26 11.16
C PHE A 79 -6.63 10.25 10.65
N TRP A 80 -6.48 10.09 9.33
CA TRP A 80 -5.42 9.28 8.73
C TRP A 80 -4.03 9.73 9.19
N GLY A 81 -3.75 11.03 9.14
CA GLY A 81 -2.50 11.61 9.64
C GLY A 81 -2.31 11.33 11.14
N PHE A 82 -3.36 11.53 11.94
CA PHE A 82 -3.34 11.21 13.36
C PHE A 82 -2.99 9.73 13.63
N LEU A 83 -3.64 8.78 12.95
CA LEU A 83 -3.35 7.34 13.09
C LEU A 83 -1.88 7.02 12.83
N HIS A 84 -1.31 7.57 11.75
CA HIS A 84 0.10 7.35 11.42
C HIS A 84 1.06 7.99 12.43
N GLY A 85 0.74 9.19 12.93
CA GLY A 85 1.50 9.84 13.98
C GLY A 85 1.49 9.05 15.30
N VAL A 86 0.32 8.57 15.73
CA VAL A 86 0.16 7.71 16.92
C VAL A 86 0.94 6.40 16.75
N ALA A 87 0.82 5.74 15.60
CA ALA A 87 1.53 4.49 15.35
C ALA A 87 3.05 4.66 15.44
N LEU A 88 3.62 5.77 14.96
CA LEU A 88 5.04 6.07 15.11
C LEU A 88 5.45 6.31 16.56
N ILE A 89 4.61 6.98 17.36
CA ILE A 89 4.84 7.14 18.79
C ILE A 89 4.86 5.79 19.48
N ILE A 90 3.85 4.94 19.24
CA ILE A 90 3.75 3.59 19.80
C ILE A 90 4.99 2.77 19.43
N HIS A 91 5.37 2.78 18.14
CA HIS A 91 6.56 2.06 17.68
C HIS A 91 7.83 2.54 18.38
N ARG A 92 7.98 3.86 18.57
CA ARG A 92 9.12 4.43 19.28
C ARG A 92 9.16 4.02 20.76
N VAL A 93 8.01 4.08 21.45
CA VAL A 93 7.91 3.63 22.85
C VAL A 93 8.27 2.15 22.93
N TRP A 94 7.69 1.30 22.07
CA TRP A 94 8.00 -0.12 22.01
C TRP A 94 9.49 -0.38 21.78
N SER A 95 10.11 0.33 20.82
CA SER A 95 11.54 0.18 20.54
C SER A 95 12.43 0.57 21.72
N ASN A 96 12.00 1.53 22.55
CA ASN A 96 12.73 1.94 23.74
C ASN A 96 12.61 0.92 24.88
N LEU A 97 11.56 0.09 24.90
CA LEU A 97 11.40 -1.00 25.86
C LEU A 97 12.33 -2.20 25.56
N GLY A 98 12.89 -2.27 24.35
CA GLY A 98 13.86 -3.32 23.96
C GLY A 98 13.24 -4.69 23.66
N PHE A 99 11.90 -4.81 23.63
CA PHE A 99 11.25 -6.08 23.32
C PHE A 99 11.35 -6.43 21.83
N ALA A 100 11.86 -7.63 21.55
CA ALA A 100 11.86 -8.19 20.21
C ALA A 100 10.47 -8.77 19.88
N MET A 101 9.98 -8.49 18.68
CA MET A 101 8.75 -9.07 18.14
C MET A 101 9.09 -10.04 17.01
N TRP A 102 8.38 -11.17 16.95
CA TRP A 102 8.53 -12.11 15.85
C TRP A 102 8.22 -11.43 14.51
N LYS A 103 9.09 -11.62 13.49
CA LYS A 103 9.04 -10.86 12.23
C LYS A 103 7.70 -10.97 11.52
N TRP A 104 7.12 -12.18 11.48
CA TRP A 104 5.82 -12.41 10.84
C TRP A 104 4.68 -11.69 11.56
N LEU A 105 4.70 -11.69 12.90
CA LEU A 105 3.73 -10.95 13.70
C LEU A 105 3.87 -9.44 13.48
N ALA A 106 5.11 -8.92 13.51
CA ALA A 106 5.38 -7.50 13.29
C ALA A 106 4.93 -7.03 11.90
N TRP A 107 5.22 -7.84 10.87
CA TRP A 107 4.73 -7.63 9.51
C TRP A 107 3.20 -7.65 9.45
N LEU A 108 2.55 -8.65 10.04
CA LEU A 108 1.09 -8.80 10.01
C LEU A 108 0.40 -7.61 10.67
N ILE A 109 0.89 -7.16 11.83
CA ILE A 109 0.38 -5.98 12.52
C ILE A 109 0.55 -4.73 11.65
N THR A 110 1.74 -4.52 11.09
CA THR A 110 2.03 -3.36 10.24
C THR A 110 1.18 -3.34 8.98
N PHE A 111 1.07 -4.49 8.31
CA PHE A 111 0.28 -4.66 7.09
C PHE A 111 -1.19 -4.34 7.35
N ASN A 112 -1.80 -4.92 8.40
CA ASN A 112 -3.21 -4.67 8.71
C ASN A 112 -3.45 -3.22 9.17
N PHE A 113 -2.57 -2.66 10.00
CA PHE A 113 -2.66 -1.25 10.41
C PHE A 113 -2.67 -0.32 9.19
N VAL A 114 -1.75 -0.52 8.23
CA VAL A 114 -1.68 0.29 7.02
C VAL A 114 -2.95 0.15 6.17
N ASN A 115 -3.48 -1.07 6.01
CA ASN A 115 -4.74 -1.27 5.28
C ASN A 115 -5.93 -0.57 5.95
N ILE A 116 -6.05 -0.66 7.28
CA ILE A 116 -7.07 0.06 8.05
C ILE A 116 -6.91 1.57 7.87
N ALA A 117 -5.68 2.10 7.96
CA ALA A 117 -5.44 3.53 7.73
C ALA A 117 -5.88 3.95 6.32
N TRP A 118 -5.57 3.16 5.29
CA TRP A 118 -5.96 3.48 3.91
C TRP A 118 -7.47 3.60 3.69
N VAL A 119 -8.29 2.94 4.49
CA VAL A 119 -9.76 3.11 4.42
C VAL A 119 -10.14 4.56 4.63
N PHE A 120 -9.60 5.21 5.68
CA PHE A 120 -9.85 6.62 5.95
C PHE A 120 -9.28 7.52 4.85
N PHE A 121 -8.10 7.20 4.32
CA PHE A 121 -7.51 7.99 3.23
C PHE A 121 -8.37 7.99 1.95
N ARG A 122 -9.09 6.89 1.68
CA ARG A 122 -9.86 6.71 0.44
C ARG A 122 -11.32 7.10 0.57
N ALA A 123 -11.90 6.97 1.76
CA ALA A 123 -13.30 7.25 2.03
C ALA A 123 -13.64 8.72 1.76
N LYS A 124 -14.80 8.96 1.11
CA LYS A 124 -15.29 10.31 0.86
C LYS A 124 -15.85 10.93 2.13
N GLU A 125 -16.58 10.12 2.89
CA GLU A 125 -17.23 10.51 4.15
C GLU A 125 -16.83 9.56 5.27
N TRP A 126 -17.07 10.00 6.51
CA TRP A 126 -16.76 9.19 7.70
C TRP A 126 -17.54 7.87 7.72
N ASP A 127 -18.84 7.93 7.38
CA ASP A 127 -19.71 6.76 7.40
C ASP A 127 -19.29 5.71 6.37
N ASP A 128 -18.74 6.11 5.23
CA ASP A 128 -18.17 5.20 4.24
C ASP A 128 -16.98 4.43 4.82
N ALA A 129 -16.11 5.11 5.58
CA ALA A 129 -14.97 4.46 6.22
C ALA A 129 -15.44 3.39 7.22
N ILE A 130 -16.45 3.71 8.04
CA ILE A 130 -17.01 2.78 9.03
C ILE A 130 -17.69 1.60 8.35
N LYS A 131 -18.45 1.81 7.27
CA LYS A 131 -19.05 0.73 6.47
C LYS A 131 -17.99 -0.23 5.93
N VAL A 132 -16.90 0.30 5.36
CA VAL A 132 -15.81 -0.53 4.83
C VAL A 132 -15.12 -1.30 5.94
N LEU A 133 -14.81 -0.66 7.08
CA LEU A 133 -14.21 -1.35 8.23
C LEU A 133 -15.13 -2.45 8.78
N GLY A 134 -16.43 -2.18 8.92
CA GLY A 134 -17.41 -3.19 9.33
C GLY A 134 -17.43 -4.39 8.38
N ALA A 135 -17.42 -4.14 7.07
CA ALA A 135 -17.38 -5.20 6.06
C ALA A 135 -16.06 -5.99 6.05
N MET A 136 -14.94 -5.38 6.45
CA MET A 136 -13.64 -6.09 6.55
C MET A 136 -13.62 -7.16 7.65
N PHE A 137 -14.45 -7.00 8.70
CA PHE A 137 -14.48 -7.92 9.85
C PHE A 137 -15.81 -8.69 9.99
N SER A 138 -16.83 -8.34 9.20
CA SER A 138 -18.09 -9.09 9.18
C SER A 138 -17.92 -10.41 8.43
N LEU A 139 -18.49 -11.46 9.01
CA LEU A 139 -18.60 -12.79 8.39
C LEU A 139 -19.98 -13.03 7.77
N ASP A 140 -20.93 -12.12 7.98
CA ASP A 140 -22.36 -12.34 7.73
C ASP A 140 -22.74 -12.30 6.24
N ASN A 141 -21.85 -11.79 5.39
CA ASN A 141 -22.11 -11.54 3.96
C ASN A 141 -21.01 -12.09 3.03
N ILE A 142 -20.32 -13.15 3.45
CA ILE A 142 -19.29 -13.73 2.59
C ILE A 142 -19.96 -14.57 1.50
N VAL A 143 -19.85 -14.10 0.25
CA VAL A 143 -20.34 -14.80 -0.94
C VAL A 143 -19.20 -15.57 -1.60
N LEU A 144 -19.36 -16.88 -1.74
CA LEU A 144 -18.43 -17.75 -2.45
C LEU A 144 -18.92 -18.03 -3.89
N PRO A 145 -18.00 -18.17 -4.86
CA PRO A 145 -18.38 -18.56 -6.22
C PRO A 145 -19.11 -19.92 -6.26
N GLU A 146 -20.18 -20.01 -7.04
CA GLU A 146 -21.04 -21.21 -7.15
C GLU A 146 -20.29 -22.51 -7.43
N LYS A 147 -19.15 -22.46 -8.13
CA LYS A 147 -18.30 -23.65 -8.39
C LYS A 147 -17.84 -24.37 -7.12
N TYR A 148 -17.81 -23.69 -5.97
CA TYR A 148 -17.41 -24.28 -4.69
C TYR A 148 -18.58 -24.89 -3.92
N PHE A 149 -19.83 -24.68 -4.36
CA PHE A 149 -21.04 -25.17 -3.70
C PHE A 149 -20.97 -26.66 -3.37
N LYS A 150 -20.56 -27.49 -4.35
CA LYS A 150 -20.45 -28.95 -4.19
C LYS A 150 -19.46 -29.40 -3.11
N PHE A 151 -18.51 -28.55 -2.70
CA PHE A 151 -17.48 -28.90 -1.71
C PHE A 151 -17.81 -28.42 -0.29
N LEU A 152 -18.69 -27.43 -0.16
CA LEU A 152 -18.96 -26.73 1.10
C LEU A 152 -20.48 -26.50 1.32
N GLU A 153 -21.32 -27.34 0.72
CA GLU A 153 -22.78 -27.26 0.77
C GLU A 153 -23.32 -27.26 2.21
N ALA A 154 -22.71 -28.08 3.08
CA ALA A 154 -23.08 -28.20 4.49
C ALA A 154 -22.96 -26.89 5.30
N TYR A 155 -22.27 -25.88 4.78
CA TYR A 155 -22.06 -24.58 5.43
C TYR A 155 -22.86 -23.43 4.78
N ASN A 156 -23.67 -23.74 3.77
CA ASN A 156 -24.52 -22.76 3.10
C ASN A 156 -25.55 -22.15 4.07
N GLY A 157 -25.59 -20.83 4.18
CA GLY A 157 -26.50 -20.11 5.09
C GLY A 157 -26.10 -20.11 6.56
N LEU A 158 -25.01 -20.78 6.93
CA LEU A 158 -24.41 -20.73 8.29
C LEU A 158 -23.29 -19.69 8.37
N TYR A 159 -22.29 -19.81 7.49
CA TYR A 159 -21.12 -18.91 7.47
C TYR A 159 -20.90 -18.24 6.11
N PHE A 160 -21.45 -18.81 5.04
CA PHE A 160 -21.22 -18.34 3.68
C PHE A 160 -22.49 -18.51 2.84
N ASN A 161 -22.72 -17.57 1.93
CA ASN A 161 -23.71 -17.69 0.86
C ASN A 161 -22.99 -17.99 -0.46
N TYR A 162 -23.69 -18.56 -1.43
CA TYR A 162 -23.16 -18.75 -2.78
C TYR A 162 -23.81 -17.79 -3.76
N GLY A 163 -23.03 -17.33 -4.72
CA GLY A 163 -23.55 -16.46 -5.76
C GLY A 163 -22.46 -15.96 -6.71
N ILE A 164 -22.83 -14.98 -7.51
CA ILE A 164 -21.93 -14.32 -8.45
C ILE A 164 -21.01 -13.39 -7.66
N VAL A 165 -19.69 -13.64 -7.78
CA VAL A 165 -18.66 -12.83 -7.13
C VAL A 165 -17.89 -12.04 -8.19
N TYR A 166 -17.52 -10.80 -7.87
CA TYR A 166 -16.74 -9.89 -8.72
C TYR A 166 -17.44 -9.29 -9.95
N GLU A 167 -18.76 -9.44 -10.07
CA GLU A 167 -19.55 -8.85 -11.15
C GLU A 167 -19.29 -7.35 -11.31
N ASN A 168 -19.31 -6.63 -10.18
CA ASN A 168 -19.11 -5.17 -10.12
C ASN A 168 -17.68 -4.69 -10.40
N ILE A 169 -16.69 -5.60 -10.52
CA ILE A 169 -15.30 -5.22 -10.81
C ILE A 169 -14.78 -5.85 -12.11
N MET A 170 -15.70 -6.30 -12.99
CA MET A 170 -15.38 -7.03 -14.22
C MET A 170 -14.44 -8.24 -13.97
N GLY A 171 -14.44 -8.74 -12.74
CA GLY A 171 -13.60 -9.84 -12.33
C GLY A 171 -14.16 -11.15 -12.86
N LYS A 172 -13.29 -12.12 -13.08
CA LYS A 172 -13.67 -13.48 -13.50
C LYS A 172 -13.42 -14.45 -12.35
N ASN A 173 -13.84 -15.69 -12.53
CA ASN A 173 -13.65 -16.79 -11.56
C ASN A 173 -12.19 -17.06 -11.15
N LYS A 174 -11.21 -16.46 -11.85
CA LYS A 174 -9.78 -16.54 -11.55
C LYS A 174 -9.23 -15.35 -10.76
N THR A 175 -10.02 -14.28 -10.54
CA THR A 175 -9.56 -13.04 -9.90
C THR A 175 -8.97 -13.30 -8.52
N THR A 176 -9.65 -14.08 -7.66
CA THR A 176 -9.13 -14.45 -6.33
C THR A 176 -7.79 -15.17 -6.41
N ALA A 177 -7.67 -16.14 -7.32
CA ALA A 177 -6.44 -16.89 -7.51
C ALA A 177 -5.30 -15.99 -7.99
N PHE A 178 -5.56 -15.06 -8.91
CA PHE A 178 -4.58 -14.07 -9.34
C PHE A 178 -4.16 -13.15 -8.20
N ILE A 179 -5.10 -12.66 -7.38
CA ILE A 179 -4.78 -11.82 -6.21
C ILE A 179 -3.85 -12.59 -5.26
N LEU A 180 -4.17 -13.85 -4.94
CA LEU A 180 -3.35 -14.68 -4.05
C LEU A 180 -1.96 -14.95 -4.63
N VAL A 181 -1.87 -15.33 -5.90
CA VAL A 181 -0.59 -15.57 -6.58
C VAL A 181 0.23 -14.29 -6.63
N CYS A 182 -0.36 -13.17 -7.04
CA CYS A 182 0.33 -11.87 -7.06
C CYS A 182 0.77 -11.45 -5.66
N PHE A 183 -0.05 -11.67 -4.64
CA PHE A 183 0.30 -11.37 -3.25
C PHE A 183 1.52 -12.18 -2.79
N ILE A 184 1.53 -13.50 -3.04
CA ILE A 184 2.67 -14.37 -2.74
C ILE A 184 3.92 -13.92 -3.50
N LEU A 185 3.79 -13.63 -4.80
CA LEU A 185 4.90 -13.16 -5.62
C LEU A 185 5.48 -11.84 -5.08
N VAL A 186 4.62 -10.88 -4.76
CA VAL A 186 5.05 -9.57 -4.23
C VAL A 186 5.73 -9.74 -2.88
N LEU A 187 5.22 -10.59 -2.00
CA LEU A 187 5.81 -10.81 -0.67
C LEU A 187 7.15 -11.53 -0.72
N LEU A 188 7.26 -12.60 -1.50
CA LEU A 188 8.45 -13.48 -1.47
C LEU A 188 9.59 -12.99 -2.36
N PHE A 189 9.29 -12.31 -3.47
CA PHE A 189 10.30 -11.99 -4.48
C PHE A 189 10.80 -10.54 -4.39
N LYS A 190 12.04 -10.33 -4.83
CA LYS A 190 12.66 -9.01 -4.96
C LYS A 190 11.85 -8.13 -5.93
N ASN A 191 11.70 -6.86 -5.60
CA ASN A 191 11.00 -5.89 -6.45
C ASN A 191 11.85 -5.47 -7.66
N SER A 192 11.24 -4.68 -8.55
CA SER A 192 11.90 -4.23 -9.77
C SER A 192 13.15 -3.36 -9.52
N MET A 193 13.17 -2.58 -8.43
CA MET A 193 14.32 -1.76 -8.07
C MET A 193 15.49 -2.61 -7.61
N GLU A 194 15.25 -3.63 -6.80
CA GLU A 194 16.27 -4.59 -6.37
C GLU A 194 16.78 -5.44 -7.55
N LYS A 195 15.89 -5.84 -8.46
CA LYS A 195 16.27 -6.60 -9.65
C LYS A 195 17.07 -5.76 -10.65
N LYS A 196 16.84 -4.44 -10.73
CA LYS A 196 17.54 -3.53 -11.64
C LYS A 196 19.07 -3.70 -11.53
N GLU A 197 19.59 -3.77 -10.32
CA GLU A 197 21.04 -3.88 -10.08
C GLU A 197 21.64 -5.16 -10.67
N THR A 198 20.85 -6.23 -10.74
CA THR A 198 21.27 -7.53 -11.30
C THR A 198 20.93 -7.70 -12.79
N PHE A 199 19.78 -7.18 -13.22
CA PHE A 199 19.21 -7.41 -14.54
C PHE A 199 19.95 -6.62 -15.64
N PHE A 200 20.38 -5.39 -15.34
CA PHE A 200 21.05 -4.53 -16.33
C PHE A 200 22.52 -4.87 -16.60
N ASN A 201 23.07 -5.90 -15.97
CA ASN A 201 24.45 -6.36 -16.22
C ASN A 201 24.63 -7.13 -17.54
N LYS A 202 23.55 -7.36 -18.32
CA LYS A 202 23.58 -8.06 -19.63
C LYS A 202 22.97 -7.20 -20.75
N PRO A 203 23.71 -6.22 -21.30
CA PRO A 203 23.16 -5.17 -22.18
C PRO A 203 22.54 -5.69 -23.49
N TYR A 204 23.14 -6.70 -24.12
CA TYR A 204 22.65 -7.25 -25.40
C TYR A 204 21.32 -8.00 -25.27
N LEU A 205 21.19 -8.85 -24.24
CA LEU A 205 19.96 -9.59 -23.96
C LEU A 205 18.81 -8.64 -23.63
N ASN A 206 19.09 -7.59 -22.86
CA ASN A 206 18.10 -6.60 -22.48
C ASN A 206 17.63 -5.76 -23.67
N SER A 207 18.54 -5.41 -24.58
CA SER A 207 18.22 -4.70 -25.81
C SER A 207 17.34 -5.55 -26.73
N LEU A 208 17.66 -6.85 -26.86
CA LEU A 208 16.84 -7.80 -27.61
C LEU A 208 15.42 -7.93 -27.02
N VAL A 209 15.32 -8.14 -25.71
CA VAL A 209 14.02 -8.22 -25.01
C VAL A 209 13.22 -6.94 -25.21
N PHE A 210 13.86 -5.77 -25.11
CA PHE A 210 13.21 -4.48 -25.32
C PHE A 210 12.70 -4.32 -26.77
N ILE A 211 13.49 -4.71 -27.77
CA ILE A 211 13.10 -4.65 -29.19
C ILE A 211 11.90 -5.56 -29.45
N VAL A 212 11.98 -6.83 -29.03
CA VAL A 212 10.89 -7.80 -29.21
C VAL A 212 9.61 -7.31 -28.55
N PHE A 213 9.71 -6.81 -27.31
CA PHE A 213 8.55 -6.31 -26.57
C PHE A 213 7.95 -5.05 -27.21
N SER A 214 8.79 -4.14 -27.71
CA SER A 214 8.34 -2.93 -28.41
C SER A 214 7.64 -3.25 -29.72
N LEU A 215 8.19 -4.18 -30.53
CA LEU A 215 7.56 -4.66 -31.76
C LEU A 215 6.21 -5.35 -31.48
N TYR A 216 6.13 -6.12 -30.41
CA TYR A 216 4.88 -6.75 -29.96
C TYR A 216 3.83 -5.72 -29.51
N ILE A 217 4.22 -4.68 -28.77
CA ILE A 217 3.29 -3.60 -28.41
C ILE A 217 2.79 -2.90 -29.66
N ILE A 218 3.69 -2.51 -30.58
CA ILE A 218 3.33 -1.82 -31.81
C ILE A 218 2.34 -2.64 -32.64
N SER A 219 2.50 -3.97 -32.72
CA SER A 219 1.58 -4.83 -33.46
C SER A 219 0.18 -4.93 -32.87
N ILE A 220 0.00 -4.58 -31.59
CA ILE A 220 -1.28 -4.66 -30.85
C ILE A 220 -1.89 -3.27 -30.59
N MET A 221 -1.18 -2.17 -30.91
CA MET A 221 -1.62 -0.78 -30.73
C MET A 221 -2.86 -0.37 -31.58
N SER A 222 -3.47 -1.29 -32.32
CA SER A 222 -4.71 -1.05 -33.08
C SER A 222 -5.95 -0.82 -32.21
N LYS A 223 -5.87 -1.05 -30.89
CA LYS A 223 -6.94 -0.77 -29.94
C LYS A 223 -6.61 0.45 -29.09
N TYR A 224 -7.40 1.51 -29.23
CA TYR A 224 -7.38 2.61 -28.27
C TYR A 224 -8.05 2.15 -26.99
N SER A 225 -7.42 2.41 -25.84
CA SER A 225 -8.07 2.33 -24.53
C SER A 225 -8.16 3.75 -23.99
N GLU A 226 -9.35 4.22 -23.66
CA GLU A 226 -9.50 5.49 -22.95
C GLU A 226 -8.72 5.43 -21.63
N PHE A 227 -7.85 6.40 -21.42
CA PHE A 227 -7.03 6.49 -20.23
C PHE A 227 -7.91 7.01 -19.08
N LEU A 228 -8.24 6.13 -18.12
CA LEU A 228 -9.17 6.34 -17.00
C LEU A 228 -8.91 7.55 -16.07
N TYR A 229 -7.86 8.35 -16.29
CA TYR A 229 -7.45 9.42 -15.38
C TYR A 229 -8.27 10.71 -15.47
N PHE A 230 -9.25 10.79 -16.39
CA PHE A 230 -10.11 11.97 -16.57
C PHE A 230 -11.51 11.83 -15.93
N ASN A 231 -11.77 10.77 -15.17
CA ASN A 231 -13.05 10.54 -14.47
C ASN A 231 -12.95 10.85 -12.96
N PHE A 232 -12.18 11.89 -12.58
CA PHE A 232 -12.14 12.40 -11.21
C PHE A 232 -12.90 13.72 -11.09
#